data_AF-A0A366LNN1-F1
#
_entry.id   AF-A0A366LNN1-F1
#
_cell.length_a   1.000
_cell.length_b   1.000
_cell.length_c   1.000
_cell.angle_alpha   90.00
_cell.angle_beta   90.00
_cell.angle_gamma   90.00
#
_symmetry.space_group_name_H-M   'P 1'
#
loop_
_entity.id
_entity.type
_entity.pdbx_description
1 polymer ?
#
loop_
_entity_poly.entity_id
_entity_poly.type
_entity_poly.pdbx_seq_one_letter_code
_entity_poly.pdbx_strand_id
1 'polypeptide(L)'
;MKVTVFGATGGTGRHLVRLALDRGHEVTAVARNPQGPAVRSPGLTVLRGDLTRPGDLRAAVEGRDAVLCAVGAPYRFRATTTLHSAGVGLNLVTAMRAAGVRRLICITSMGVDPGPELPIRDRLMVGFVTKVLIPAVYADMALLERTLRTTEDLDWTAVRAPKLSDGPATGQYVNAVGGHLGRTGGRRPMPRADLASYMIELLADERTFGHWVEVAPKN
;
A
#
# COMPACT_ATOMS: atom_id res chain seq x y z
N MET A 1 15.20 -11.20 3.00
CA MET A 1 13.81 -11.71 2.76
C MET A 1 13.53 -11.71 1.27
N LYS A 2 12.69 -12.65 0.83
CA LYS A 2 12.08 -12.71 -0.51
C LYS A 2 10.77 -11.94 -0.48
N VAL A 3 10.72 -10.78 -1.12
CA VAL A 3 9.56 -9.89 -1.10
C VAL A 3 8.96 -9.73 -2.48
N THR A 4 7.63 -9.68 -2.54
CA THR A 4 6.91 -9.37 -3.78
C THR A 4 6.36 -7.96 -3.72
N VAL A 5 6.55 -7.19 -4.80
CA VAL A 5 6.06 -5.81 -4.91
C VAL A 5 5.03 -5.72 -6.04
N PHE A 6 3.75 -5.59 -5.70
CA PHE A 6 2.70 -5.25 -6.66
C PHE A 6 2.65 -3.74 -6.89
N GLY A 7 2.43 -3.34 -8.15
CA GLY A 7 2.49 -1.93 -8.53
C GLY A 7 3.93 -1.44 -8.72
N ALA A 8 4.87 -2.34 -9.00
CA ALA A 8 6.31 -2.07 -9.07
C ALA A 8 6.71 -0.98 -10.09
N THR A 9 5.89 -0.73 -11.11
CA THR A 9 6.12 0.32 -12.11
C THR A 9 5.51 1.68 -11.76
N GLY A 10 4.72 1.75 -10.68
CA GLY A 10 4.11 2.98 -10.16
C GLY A 10 5.10 3.83 -9.35
N GLY A 11 4.70 5.05 -9.00
CA GLY A 11 5.57 6.01 -8.30
C GLY A 11 6.20 5.44 -7.03
N THR A 12 5.38 4.92 -6.11
CA THR A 12 5.88 4.34 -4.85
C THR A 12 6.53 2.98 -5.08
N GLY A 13 5.97 2.15 -5.96
CA GLY A 13 6.48 0.81 -6.26
C GLY A 13 7.92 0.81 -6.78
N ARG A 14 8.31 1.79 -7.60
CA ARG A 14 9.70 1.92 -8.07
C ARG A 14 10.68 2.16 -6.92
N HIS A 15 10.29 3.00 -5.96
CA HIS A 15 11.10 3.22 -4.76
C HIS A 15 11.15 1.98 -3.88
N LEU A 16 10.04 1.26 -3.71
CA LEU A 16 10.02 -0.01 -2.96
C LEU A 16 10.98 -1.03 -3.55
N VAL A 17 10.93 -1.25 -4.87
CA VAL A 17 11.83 -2.21 -5.54
C VAL A 17 13.29 -1.82 -5.31
N ARG A 18 13.64 -0.55 -5.55
CA ARG A 18 15.01 -0.07 -5.36
C ARG A 18 15.47 -0.22 -3.90
N LEU A 19 14.70 0.30 -2.94
CA LEU A 19 15.07 0.28 -1.53
C LEU A 19 15.11 -1.14 -0.94
N ALA A 20 14.26 -2.04 -1.42
CA ALA A 20 14.30 -3.44 -1.02
C ALA A 20 15.58 -4.13 -1.53
N LEU A 21 15.95 -3.91 -2.80
CA LEU A 21 17.22 -4.42 -3.35
C LEU A 21 18.43 -3.82 -2.62
N ASP A 22 18.42 -2.51 -2.34
CA ASP A 22 19.49 -1.81 -1.62
C ASP A 22 19.67 -2.34 -0.18
N ARG A 23 18.59 -2.85 0.44
CA ARG A 23 18.63 -3.54 1.75
C ARG A 23 18.91 -5.04 1.66
N GLY A 24 19.30 -5.56 0.50
CA GLY A 24 19.68 -6.96 0.29
C GLY A 24 18.50 -7.94 0.25
N HIS A 25 17.27 -7.47 0.02
CA HIS A 25 16.13 -8.35 -0.22
C HIS A 25 16.14 -8.90 -1.65
N GLU A 26 15.65 -10.13 -1.82
CA GLU A 26 15.30 -10.67 -3.14
C GLU A 26 13.90 -10.15 -3.51
N VAL A 27 13.76 -9.50 -4.66
CA VAL A 27 12.53 -8.79 -5.04
C VAL A 27 11.89 -9.44 -6.26
N THR A 28 10.62 -9.80 -6.13
CA THR A 28 9.73 -10.10 -7.26
C THR A 28 8.88 -8.86 -7.57
N ALA A 29 9.24 -8.13 -8.62
CA ALA A 29 8.50 -6.96 -9.09
C ALA A 29 7.35 -7.37 -10.02
N VAL A 30 6.11 -7.06 -9.65
CA VAL A 30 4.92 -7.42 -10.41
C VAL A 30 4.24 -6.20 -11.00
N ALA A 31 4.00 -6.26 -12.32
CA ALA A 31 3.26 -5.22 -13.05
C ALA A 31 2.41 -5.82 -14.18
N ARG A 32 1.33 -5.12 -14.54
CA ARG A 32 0.45 -5.53 -15.66
C ARG A 32 1.16 -5.51 -17.01
N ASN A 33 1.94 -4.45 -17.22
CA ASN A 33 2.77 -4.23 -18.40
C ASN A 33 4.19 -3.93 -17.90
N PRO A 34 5.00 -4.96 -17.60
CA PRO A 34 6.39 -4.77 -17.25
C PRO A 34 7.13 -4.33 -18.51
N GLN A 35 7.27 -3.03 -18.72
CA GLN A 35 8.34 -2.51 -19.58
C GLN A 35 9.67 -2.93 -18.92
N GLY A 36 10.66 -3.39 -19.70
CA GLY A 36 11.91 -3.96 -19.17
C GLY A 36 12.48 -3.13 -18.01
N PRO A 37 13.07 -3.75 -16.97
CA PRO A 37 13.32 -3.04 -15.73
C PRO A 37 14.36 -1.93 -15.94
N ALA A 38 14.09 -0.75 -15.40
CA ALA A 38 15.05 0.36 -15.35
C ALA A 38 16.29 0.03 -14.51
N VAL A 39 16.22 -1.01 -13.68
CA VAL A 39 17.28 -1.51 -12.80
C VAL A 39 17.50 -2.99 -13.12
N ARG A 40 18.73 -3.39 -13.42
CA ARG A 40 19.12 -4.81 -13.51
C ARG A 40 19.86 -5.16 -12.23
N SER A 41 19.36 -6.15 -11.50
CA SER A 41 19.99 -6.65 -10.27
C SER A 41 19.85 -8.18 -10.23
N PRO A 42 20.86 -8.93 -9.76
CA PRO A 42 20.74 -10.37 -9.54
C PRO A 42 19.61 -10.75 -8.59
N GLY A 43 19.27 -9.85 -7.66
CA GLY A 43 18.16 -10.04 -6.71
C GLY A 43 16.78 -9.67 -7.25
N LEU A 44 16.64 -9.27 -8.52
CA LEU A 44 15.38 -8.80 -9.08
C LEU A 44 14.79 -9.80 -10.09
N THR A 45 13.62 -10.34 -9.78
CA THR A 45 12.75 -11.05 -10.72
C THR A 45 11.61 -10.12 -11.15
N VAL A 46 11.31 -10.04 -12.44
CA VAL A 46 10.16 -9.27 -12.94
C VAL A 46 9.11 -10.24 -13.47
N LEU A 47 7.88 -10.13 -12.94
CA LEU A 47 6.74 -10.92 -13.39
C LEU A 47 5.65 -10.01 -13.95
N ARG A 48 5.00 -10.51 -15.01
CA ARG A 48 3.73 -9.96 -15.45
C ARG A 48 2.63 -10.50 -14.55
N GLY A 49 1.78 -9.62 -14.03
CA GLY A 49 0.59 -10.04 -13.30
C GLY A 49 -0.39 -8.92 -13.06
N ASP A 50 -1.67 -9.28 -12.96
CA ASP A 50 -2.78 -8.39 -12.69
C ASP A 50 -3.58 -8.85 -11.46
N LEU A 51 -3.74 -7.97 -10.46
CA LEU A 51 -4.53 -8.26 -9.26
C LEU A 51 -5.99 -8.59 -9.55
N THR A 52 -6.52 -8.18 -10.71
CA THR A 52 -7.89 -8.52 -11.15
C THR A 52 -8.00 -9.92 -11.75
N ARG A 53 -6.87 -10.61 -11.97
CA ARG A 53 -6.81 -11.95 -12.57
C ARG A 53 -6.15 -12.93 -11.58
N PRO A 54 -6.92 -13.71 -10.80
CA PRO A 54 -6.38 -14.60 -9.77
C PRO A 54 -5.28 -15.56 -10.26
N GLY A 55 -5.39 -16.07 -11.49
CA GLY A 55 -4.42 -16.98 -12.10
C GLY A 55 -3.00 -16.39 -12.24
N ASP A 56 -2.86 -15.07 -12.24
CA ASP A 56 -1.58 -14.39 -12.38
C ASP A 56 -0.81 -14.30 -11.05
N LEU A 57 -1.47 -14.57 -9.92
CA LEU A 57 -0.95 -14.19 -8.59
C LEU A 57 -0.12 -15.29 -7.92
N ARG A 58 -0.35 -16.56 -8.26
CA ARG A 58 0.32 -17.70 -7.60
C ARG A 58 1.84 -17.59 -7.70
N ALA A 59 2.37 -17.48 -8.91
CA ALA A 59 3.81 -17.39 -9.15
C ALA A 59 4.45 -16.15 -8.50
N ALA A 60 3.65 -15.09 -8.29
CA ALA A 60 4.11 -13.89 -7.61
C ALA A 60 4.25 -14.05 -6.10
N VAL A 61 3.53 -14.98 -5.46
CA VAL A 61 3.56 -15.14 -3.99
C VAL A 61 4.23 -16.42 -3.52
N GLU A 62 4.32 -17.46 -4.36
CA GLU A 62 4.90 -18.75 -3.98
C GLU A 62 6.37 -18.62 -3.55
N GLY A 63 6.70 -19.17 -2.37
CA GLY A 63 8.04 -19.14 -1.78
C GLY A 63 8.53 -17.76 -1.33
N ARG A 64 7.63 -16.82 -1.06
CA ARG A 64 7.94 -15.45 -0.61
C ARG A 64 7.64 -15.28 0.87
N ASP A 65 8.39 -14.37 1.51
CA ASP A 65 8.26 -14.08 2.93
C ASP A 65 7.18 -13.00 3.17
N ALA A 66 7.05 -12.04 2.24
CA ALA A 66 6.13 -10.92 2.38
C ALA A 66 5.68 -10.34 1.03
N VAL A 67 4.51 -9.68 1.04
CA VAL A 67 3.94 -8.97 -0.10
C VAL A 67 3.72 -7.49 0.24
N LEU A 68 4.33 -6.62 -0.56
CA LEU A 68 4.14 -5.16 -0.56
C LEU A 68 3.23 -4.78 -1.73
N CYS A 69 2.13 -4.09 -1.45
CA CYS A 69 1.15 -3.70 -2.46
C CYS A 69 1.05 -2.17 -2.55
N ALA A 70 1.67 -1.60 -3.59
CA ALA A 70 1.69 -0.17 -3.88
C ALA A 70 0.85 0.16 -5.13
N VAL A 71 -0.28 -0.51 -5.28
CA VAL A 71 -1.22 -0.27 -6.38
C VAL A 71 -2.11 0.94 -6.07
N GLY A 72 -2.56 1.60 -7.13
CA GLY A 72 -3.52 2.70 -7.01
C GLY A 72 -4.49 2.68 -8.17
N ALA A 73 -5.74 3.03 -7.89
CA ALA A 73 -6.74 3.28 -8.91
C ALA A 73 -6.75 4.76 -9.33
N PRO A 74 -7.27 5.10 -10.52
CA PRO A 74 -7.41 6.49 -10.95
C PRO A 74 -8.32 7.28 -9.99
N TYR A 75 -7.84 8.43 -9.51
CA TYR A 75 -8.62 9.38 -8.71
C TYR A 75 -9.51 10.25 -9.62
N ARG A 76 -10.59 9.69 -10.17
CA ARG A 76 -11.48 10.37 -11.11
C ARG A 76 -12.95 10.30 -10.68
N PHE A 77 -13.70 11.37 -10.94
CA PHE A 77 -15.15 11.40 -10.76
C PHE A 77 -15.82 10.35 -11.67
N ARG A 78 -16.82 9.62 -11.14
CA ARG A 78 -17.53 8.51 -11.82
C ARG A 78 -16.67 7.32 -12.28
N ALA A 79 -15.41 7.23 -11.86
CA ALA A 79 -14.67 5.98 -12.05
C ALA A 79 -15.31 4.85 -11.24
N THR A 80 -15.10 3.61 -11.66
CA THR A 80 -15.37 2.41 -10.86
C THR A 80 -14.06 1.67 -10.64
N THR A 81 -13.91 1.03 -9.49
CA THR A 81 -12.74 0.22 -9.20
C THR A 81 -13.06 -0.80 -8.11
N THR A 82 -12.45 -1.97 -8.24
CA THR A 82 -12.43 -3.04 -7.24
C THR A 82 -10.99 -3.50 -6.99
N LEU A 83 -10.02 -2.65 -7.35
CA LEU A 83 -8.59 -3.01 -7.32
C LEU A 83 -8.12 -3.30 -5.90
N HIS A 84 -8.59 -2.53 -4.91
CA HIS A 84 -8.26 -2.73 -3.52
C HIS A 84 -9.09 -3.86 -2.91
N SER A 85 -10.42 -3.80 -2.96
CA SER A 85 -11.26 -4.82 -2.32
C SER A 85 -11.15 -6.19 -2.97
N ALA A 86 -11.44 -6.31 -4.27
CA ALA A 86 -11.38 -7.59 -4.97
C ALA A 86 -9.93 -7.96 -5.32
N GLY A 87 -9.13 -7.02 -5.81
CA GLY A 87 -7.76 -7.30 -6.22
C GLY A 87 -6.83 -7.66 -5.06
N VAL A 88 -6.78 -6.82 -4.02
CA VAL A 88 -5.95 -7.09 -2.83
C VAL A 88 -6.70 -7.98 -1.85
N GLY A 89 -7.88 -7.54 -1.40
CA GLY A 89 -8.61 -8.16 -0.29
C GLY A 89 -9.18 -9.56 -0.56
N LEU A 90 -9.46 -9.89 -1.83
CA LEU A 90 -9.93 -11.22 -2.22
C LEU A 90 -8.84 -11.99 -2.96
N ASN A 91 -8.43 -11.54 -4.14
CA ASN A 91 -7.59 -12.33 -5.04
C ASN A 91 -6.18 -12.55 -4.48
N LEU A 92 -5.51 -11.47 -4.06
CA LEU A 92 -4.16 -11.58 -3.51
C LEU A 92 -4.14 -12.30 -2.17
N VAL A 93 -5.05 -11.97 -1.25
CA VAL A 93 -5.18 -12.70 0.03
C VAL A 93 -5.41 -14.19 -0.21
N THR A 94 -6.26 -14.58 -1.17
CA THR A 94 -6.47 -15.98 -1.52
C THR A 94 -5.20 -16.66 -2.05
N ALA A 95 -4.46 -15.98 -2.93
CA ALA A 95 -3.19 -16.50 -3.44
C ALA A 95 -2.15 -16.65 -2.33
N MET A 96 -2.06 -15.67 -1.43
CA MET A 96 -1.16 -15.69 -0.27
C MET A 96 -1.47 -16.87 0.66
N ARG A 97 -2.75 -17.09 0.98
CA ARG A 97 -3.21 -18.26 1.75
C ARG A 97 -2.80 -19.58 1.12
N ALA A 98 -3.04 -19.72 -0.18
CA ALA A 98 -2.67 -20.93 -0.92
C ALA A 98 -1.16 -21.18 -0.94
N ALA A 99 -0.34 -20.13 -0.84
CA ALA A 99 1.11 -20.20 -0.79
C ALA A 99 1.70 -20.21 0.63
N GLY A 100 0.87 -20.12 1.68
CA GLY A 100 1.32 -20.04 3.07
C GLY A 100 2.03 -18.73 3.44
N VAL A 101 1.87 -17.66 2.65
CA VAL A 101 2.48 -16.34 2.91
C VAL A 101 1.56 -15.50 3.77
N ARG A 102 2.06 -15.01 4.91
CA ARG A 102 1.24 -14.28 5.88
C ARG A 102 1.40 -12.77 5.85
N ARG A 103 2.61 -12.26 5.59
CA ARG A 103 2.91 -10.83 5.72
C ARG A 103 2.41 -10.03 4.51
N LEU A 104 1.38 -9.21 4.70
CA LEU A 104 0.83 -8.30 3.69
C LEU A 104 0.99 -6.85 4.14
N ILE A 105 1.56 -5.98 3.33
CA ILE A 105 1.60 -4.53 3.56
C ILE A 105 1.00 -3.85 2.35
N CYS A 106 -0.08 -3.09 2.51
CA CYS A 106 -0.78 -2.45 1.38
C CYS A 106 -1.04 -0.97 1.63
N ILE A 107 -0.99 -0.16 0.58
CA ILE A 107 -1.28 1.28 0.67
C ILE A 107 -2.79 1.51 0.58
N THR A 108 -3.32 2.25 1.55
CA THR A 108 -4.64 2.88 1.51
C THR A 108 -4.48 4.39 1.66
N SER A 109 -5.42 5.10 2.29
CA SER A 109 -5.39 6.55 2.40
C SER A 109 -5.93 7.01 3.75
N MET A 110 -5.32 8.06 4.31
CA MET A 110 -5.87 8.76 5.48
C MET A 110 -7.30 9.28 5.24
N GLY A 111 -7.70 9.49 3.98
CA GLY A 111 -9.06 9.92 3.64
C GLY A 111 -10.13 8.84 3.78
N VAL A 112 -9.76 7.56 3.99
CA VAL A 112 -10.70 6.46 4.24
C VAL A 112 -11.46 6.69 5.54
N ASP A 113 -10.76 7.16 6.57
CA ASP A 113 -11.31 7.44 7.89
C ASP A 113 -10.53 8.62 8.51
N PRO A 114 -11.02 9.88 8.37
CA PRO A 114 -10.27 11.07 8.76
C PRO A 114 -10.07 11.27 10.27
N GLY A 115 -10.39 10.29 11.12
CA GLY A 115 -10.16 10.33 12.56
C GLY A 115 -11.02 11.37 13.30
N PRO A 116 -11.34 11.15 14.59
CA PRO A 116 -12.09 12.11 15.38
C PRO A 116 -11.29 13.37 15.76
N GLU A 117 -9.96 13.31 15.73
CA GLU A 117 -9.04 14.38 16.16
C GLU A 117 -8.93 15.53 15.14
N LEU A 118 -9.41 15.32 13.92
CA LEU A 118 -9.50 16.39 12.93
C LEU A 118 -10.70 17.32 13.25
N PRO A 119 -10.53 18.65 13.08
CA PRO A 119 -11.66 19.58 13.18
C PRO A 119 -12.83 19.18 12.27
N ILE A 120 -14.06 19.40 12.74
CA ILE A 120 -15.28 19.02 12.01
C ILE A 120 -15.28 19.55 10.57
N ARG A 121 -14.85 20.81 10.37
CA ARG A 121 -14.75 21.41 9.03
C ARG A 121 -13.81 20.62 8.09
N ASP A 122 -12.68 20.16 8.63
CA ASP A 122 -11.65 19.46 7.86
C ASP A 122 -12.16 18.05 7.53
N ARG A 123 -12.84 17.40 8.49
CA ARG A 123 -13.54 16.10 8.29
C ARG A 123 -14.65 16.20 7.24
N LEU A 124 -15.44 17.27 7.25
CA LEU A 124 -16.49 17.52 6.25
C LEU A 124 -15.88 17.73 4.86
N MET A 125 -14.79 18.51 4.77
CA MET A 125 -14.08 18.72 3.51
C MET A 125 -13.49 17.40 2.96
N VAL A 126 -12.82 16.62 3.81
CA VAL A 126 -12.32 15.29 3.43
C VAL A 126 -13.48 14.42 2.99
N GLY A 127 -14.58 14.35 3.76
CA GLY A 127 -15.76 13.59 3.42
C GLY A 127 -16.40 14.00 2.09
N PHE A 128 -16.43 15.29 1.75
CA PHE A 128 -16.90 15.76 0.46
C PHE A 128 -16.01 15.25 -0.68
N VAL A 129 -14.69 15.37 -0.54
CA VAL A 129 -13.74 14.86 -1.54
C VAL A 129 -13.88 13.34 -1.70
N THR A 130 -13.92 12.60 -0.59
CA THR A 130 -13.86 11.14 -0.62
C THR A 130 -15.19 10.47 -0.90
N LYS A 131 -16.33 11.12 -0.64
CA LYS A 131 -17.68 10.55 -0.86
C LYS A 131 -18.43 11.16 -2.04
N VAL A 132 -18.05 12.35 -2.52
CA VAL A 132 -18.73 13.04 -3.63
C VAL A 132 -17.83 13.15 -4.85
N LEU A 133 -16.61 13.68 -4.70
CA LEU A 133 -15.73 13.92 -5.86
C LEU A 133 -15.03 12.65 -6.37
N ILE A 134 -14.60 11.77 -5.46
CA ILE A 134 -13.80 10.59 -5.83
C ILE A 134 -14.28 9.32 -5.09
N PRO A 135 -15.60 9.02 -5.08
CA PRO A 135 -16.18 8.01 -4.20
C PRO A 135 -15.65 6.60 -4.38
N ALA A 136 -15.41 6.17 -5.62
CA ALA A 136 -15.19 4.76 -5.92
C ALA A 136 -13.90 4.21 -5.29
N VAL A 137 -12.77 4.90 -5.42
CA VAL A 137 -11.49 4.42 -4.87
C VAL A 137 -11.50 4.43 -3.33
N TYR A 138 -12.13 5.42 -2.70
CA TYR A 138 -12.23 5.47 -1.25
C TYR A 138 -13.18 4.42 -0.69
N ALA A 139 -14.32 4.18 -1.36
CA ALA A 139 -15.22 3.08 -1.01
C ALA A 139 -14.55 1.71 -1.16
N ASP A 140 -13.75 1.54 -2.22
CA ASP A 140 -12.99 0.32 -2.50
C ASP A 140 -11.89 0.07 -1.44
N MET A 141 -11.11 1.09 -1.07
CA MET A 141 -10.14 1.02 0.03
C MET A 141 -10.83 0.77 1.39
N ALA A 142 -11.97 1.41 1.66
CA ALA A 142 -12.73 1.18 2.89
C ALA A 142 -13.30 -0.24 2.98
N LEU A 143 -13.65 -0.85 1.84
CA LEU A 143 -14.04 -2.25 1.79
C LEU A 143 -12.84 -3.18 2.04
N LEU A 144 -11.69 -2.90 1.42
CA LEU A 144 -10.44 -3.62 1.71
C LEU A 144 -10.11 -3.60 3.21
N GLU A 145 -10.09 -2.42 3.85
CA GLU A 145 -9.76 -2.32 5.28
C GLU A 145 -10.76 -3.07 6.18
N ARG A 146 -12.05 -3.10 5.81
CA ARG A 146 -13.06 -3.90 6.52
C ARG A 146 -12.78 -5.40 6.39
N THR A 147 -12.46 -5.87 5.19
CA THR A 147 -12.09 -7.28 4.94
C THR A 147 -10.83 -7.68 5.71
N LEU A 148 -9.81 -6.82 5.71
CA LEU A 148 -8.57 -7.08 6.45
C LEU A 148 -8.81 -7.12 7.96
N ARG A 149 -9.67 -6.24 8.51
CA ARG A 149 -9.99 -6.24 9.95
C ARG A 149 -10.56 -7.57 10.45
N THR A 150 -11.24 -8.33 9.60
CA THR A 150 -11.77 -9.67 9.92
C THR A 150 -10.85 -10.80 9.45
N THR A 151 -9.65 -10.49 8.97
CA THR A 151 -8.65 -11.46 8.51
C THR A 151 -7.65 -11.71 9.63
N GLU A 152 -7.74 -12.88 10.26
CA GLU A 152 -6.91 -13.26 11.42
C GLU A 152 -5.69 -14.12 11.02
N ASP A 153 -5.72 -14.73 9.84
CA ASP A 153 -4.72 -15.68 9.36
C ASP A 153 -3.55 -15.02 8.58
N LEU A 154 -3.62 -13.70 8.36
CA LEU A 154 -2.56 -12.91 7.74
C LEU A 154 -2.05 -11.83 8.71
N ASP A 155 -0.74 -11.62 8.68
CA ASP A 155 -0.06 -10.53 9.37
C ASP A 155 -0.10 -9.28 8.49
N TRP A 156 -1.30 -8.71 8.34
CA TRP A 156 -1.51 -7.58 7.43
C TRP A 156 -1.22 -6.22 8.08
N THR A 157 -0.82 -5.25 7.27
CA THR A 157 -0.73 -3.83 7.64
C THR A 157 -1.27 -2.96 6.52
N ALA A 158 -2.25 -2.11 6.83
CA ALA A 158 -2.82 -1.13 5.89
C ALA A 158 -2.19 0.25 6.14
N VAL A 159 -1.40 0.74 5.20
CA VAL A 159 -0.68 2.02 5.31
C VAL A 159 -1.56 3.14 4.78
N ARG A 160 -2.21 3.87 5.68
CA ARG A 160 -2.99 5.07 5.40
C ARG A 160 -2.05 6.23 5.14
N ALA A 161 -1.70 6.43 3.87
CA ALA A 161 -0.82 7.50 3.44
C ALA A 161 -1.61 8.83 3.21
N PRO A 162 -0.95 10.00 3.33
CA PRO A 162 -1.54 11.29 2.97
C PRO A 162 -1.42 11.49 1.46
N LYS A 163 -1.66 12.72 0.98
CA LYS A 163 -1.31 13.09 -0.39
C LYS A 163 0.17 12.80 -0.66
N LEU A 164 0.46 12.14 -1.78
CA LEU A 164 1.83 11.78 -2.17
C LEU A 164 2.44 12.81 -3.13
N SER A 165 3.77 12.92 -3.10
CA SER A 165 4.54 13.76 -4.01
C SER A 165 5.77 13.04 -4.55
N ASP A 166 6.29 13.54 -5.67
CA ASP A 166 7.55 13.09 -6.28
C ASP A 166 8.76 13.93 -5.83
N GLY A 167 8.60 14.69 -4.75
CA GLY A 167 9.69 15.46 -4.15
C GLY A 167 10.79 14.56 -3.55
N PRO A 168 11.94 15.14 -3.16
CA PRO A 168 13.04 14.40 -2.56
C PRO A 168 12.60 13.76 -1.22
N ALA A 169 13.22 12.62 -0.90
CA ALA A 169 13.07 12.00 0.42
C ALA A 169 13.52 12.98 1.51
N THR A 170 12.74 13.07 2.58
CA THR A 170 13.10 13.85 3.78
C THR A 170 13.77 12.98 4.83
N GLY A 171 13.51 11.66 4.81
CA GLY A 171 13.96 10.73 5.85
C GLY A 171 13.32 10.96 7.22
N GLN A 172 12.30 11.82 7.32
CA GLN A 172 11.67 12.19 8.58
C GLN A 172 10.15 12.12 8.49
N TYR A 173 9.57 11.13 9.18
CA TYR A 173 8.13 10.94 9.27
C TYR A 173 7.69 10.53 10.67
N VAL A 174 6.43 10.78 10.97
CA VAL A 174 5.72 10.33 12.17
C VAL A 174 4.67 9.31 11.77
N ASN A 175 4.36 8.38 12.67
CA ASN A 175 3.35 7.36 12.44
C ASN A 175 2.46 7.13 13.67
N ALA A 176 1.29 6.55 13.43
CA ALA A 176 0.37 6.10 14.46
C ALA A 176 -0.16 4.72 14.10
N VAL A 177 0.10 3.72 14.94
CA VAL A 177 -0.39 2.34 14.77
C VAL A 177 -1.77 2.21 15.38
N GLY A 178 -2.74 1.72 14.61
CA GLY A 178 -4.13 1.56 15.05
C GLY A 178 -4.86 2.86 15.40
N GLY A 179 -4.27 4.01 15.09
CA GLY A 179 -4.78 5.33 15.47
C GLY A 179 -4.66 6.35 14.35
N HIS A 180 -4.83 7.61 14.72
CA HIS A 180 -4.79 8.74 13.80
C HIS A 180 -3.72 9.76 14.21
N LEU A 181 -3.06 10.37 13.23
CA LEU A 181 -2.11 11.46 13.43
C LEU A 181 -2.82 12.82 13.61
N GLY A 182 -4.12 12.89 13.38
CA GLY A 182 -4.91 14.11 13.51
C GLY A 182 -4.30 15.28 12.72
N ARG A 183 -4.16 16.46 13.36
CA ARG A 183 -3.63 17.68 12.72
C ARG A 183 -2.15 17.62 12.34
N THR A 184 -1.42 16.62 12.83
CA THR A 184 -0.01 16.41 12.48
C THR A 184 0.12 15.68 11.14
N GLY A 185 -0.86 14.83 10.81
CA GLY A 185 -0.93 14.11 9.54
C GLY A 185 -1.56 14.95 8.43
N GLY A 186 -1.00 14.88 7.21
CA GLY A 186 -1.63 15.43 6.01
C GLY A 186 -1.45 16.93 5.73
N ARG A 187 -0.67 17.68 6.54
CA ARG A 187 -0.35 19.09 6.24
C ARG A 187 0.56 19.25 5.02
N ARG A 188 1.52 18.34 4.86
CA ARG A 188 2.46 18.32 3.75
C ARG A 188 2.28 17.03 2.95
N PRO A 189 2.43 17.08 1.62
CA PRO A 189 2.52 15.88 0.82
C PRO A 189 3.70 15.01 1.27
N MET A 190 3.50 13.69 1.34
CA MET A 190 4.56 12.74 1.66
C MET A 190 5.35 12.38 0.39
N PRO A 191 6.68 12.50 0.39
CA PRO A 191 7.51 11.96 -0.69
C PRO A 191 7.28 10.45 -0.82
N ARG A 192 7.10 9.97 -2.06
CA ARG A 192 6.92 8.52 -2.32
C ARG A 192 8.11 7.68 -1.87
N ALA A 193 9.31 8.26 -1.89
CA ALA A 193 10.52 7.63 -1.38
C ALA A 193 10.47 7.40 0.15
N ASP A 194 9.96 8.37 0.91
CA ASP A 194 9.80 8.22 2.37
C ASP A 194 8.73 7.18 2.69
N LEU A 195 7.60 7.19 1.95
CA LEU A 195 6.56 6.18 2.12
C LEU A 195 7.10 4.77 1.84
N ALA A 196 7.87 4.62 0.77
CA ALA A 196 8.52 3.36 0.45
C ALA A 196 9.53 2.94 1.53
N SER A 197 10.33 3.86 2.09
CA SER A 197 11.24 3.54 3.19
C SER A 197 10.47 3.02 4.41
N TYR A 198 9.41 3.72 4.81
CA TYR A 198 8.58 3.30 5.94
C TYR A 198 7.96 1.93 5.70
N MET A 199 7.40 1.68 4.51
CA MET A 199 6.84 0.37 4.16
C MET A 199 7.86 -0.77 4.22
N ILE A 200 9.14 -0.52 3.95
CA ILE A 200 10.20 -1.52 4.10
C ILE A 200 10.51 -1.77 5.58
N GLU A 201 10.50 -0.74 6.42
CA GLU A 201 10.65 -0.90 7.89
C GLU A 201 9.54 -1.77 8.48
N LEU A 202 8.31 -1.64 7.95
CA LEU A 202 7.16 -2.44 8.38
C LEU A 202 7.31 -3.93 8.12
N LEU A 203 8.22 -4.38 7.25
CA LEU A 203 8.42 -5.81 6.98
C LEU A 203 8.70 -6.62 8.25
N ALA A 204 9.43 -6.02 9.20
CA ALA A 204 9.83 -6.65 10.45
C ALA A 204 9.11 -6.08 11.70
N ASP A 205 8.20 -5.11 11.54
CA ASP A 205 7.54 -4.45 12.68
C ASP A 205 6.25 -5.16 13.07
N GLU A 206 6.36 -6.13 13.99
CA GLU A 206 5.25 -6.94 14.48
C GLU A 206 4.16 -6.12 15.18
N ARG A 207 4.47 -4.93 15.71
CA ARG A 207 3.48 -4.05 16.34
C ARG A 207 2.40 -3.62 15.36
N THR A 208 2.67 -3.72 14.05
CA THR A 208 1.77 -3.29 12.98
C THR A 208 0.92 -4.42 12.40
N PHE A 209 1.11 -5.66 12.87
CA PHE A 209 0.38 -6.81 12.37
C PHE A 209 -1.08 -6.74 12.82
N GLY A 210 -2.01 -6.92 11.89
CA GLY A 210 -3.45 -6.79 12.17
C GLY A 210 -3.92 -5.35 12.35
N HIS A 211 -3.11 -4.35 11.98
CA HIS A 211 -3.40 -2.95 12.19
C HIS A 211 -3.26 -2.10 10.92
N TRP A 212 -4.07 -1.04 10.82
CA TRP A 212 -3.71 0.06 9.96
C TRP A 212 -2.66 0.94 10.65
N VAL A 213 -1.88 1.64 9.85
CA VAL A 213 -0.94 2.66 10.31
C VAL A 213 -1.15 3.93 9.52
N GLU A 214 -1.26 5.06 10.21
CA GLU A 214 -1.11 6.37 9.56
C GLU A 214 0.35 6.77 9.55
N VAL A 215 0.79 7.42 8.48
CA VAL A 215 2.14 7.96 8.35
C VAL A 215 2.08 9.33 7.70
N ALA A 216 2.92 10.26 8.11
CA ALA A 216 3.04 11.57 7.48
C ALA A 216 4.45 12.16 7.68
N PRO A 217 4.88 13.11 6.82
CA PRO A 217 6.12 13.83 7.04
C PRO A 217 6.14 14.50 8.42
N LYS A 218 7.31 14.50 9.07
CA LYS A 218 7.52 15.30 10.27
C LYS A 218 7.49 16.78 9.88
N ASN A 219 6.84 17.61 10.69
CA ASN A 219 6.69 19.04 10.40
C ASN A 219 7.99 19.81 10.56
#